data_AF-A0A4Z2E9A6-F1
#
_entry.id   AF-A0A4Z2E9A6-F1
#
_cell.length_a   1.000
_cell.length_b   1.000
_cell.length_c   1.000
_cell.angle_alpha   90.00
_cell.angle_beta   90.00
_cell.angle_gamma   90.00
#
_symmetry.space_group_name_H-M   'P 1'
#
loop_
_entity.id
_entity.type
_entity.pdbx_description
1 polymer ?
#
loop_
_entity_poly.entity_id
_entity_poly.type
_entity_poly.pdbx_seq_one_letter_code
_entity_poly.pdbx_strand_id
1 'polypeptide(L)' 'MDECENDYNGGCVHECINIPGNYRCTCYDGFMLAHDGHNCQGKTRPASVCVSGNRTDAGTR' A
#
# COMPACT_ATOMS: atom_id res chain seq x y z
N MET A 1 18.36 0.36 -19.39
CA MET A 1 18.52 -0.35 -18.12
C MET A 1 17.14 -0.71 -17.62
N ASP A 2 17.04 -1.77 -16.84
CA ASP A 2 15.81 -2.09 -16.12
C ASP A 2 16.09 -2.00 -14.62
N GLU A 3 15.65 -0.91 -14.02
CA GLU A 3 15.81 -0.67 -12.59
C GLU A 3 14.93 -1.61 -11.75
N CYS A 4 13.89 -2.21 -12.32
CA CYS A 4 13.06 -3.21 -11.65
C CYS A 4 13.77 -4.56 -11.52
N GLU A 5 14.72 -4.87 -12.40
CA GLU A 5 15.56 -6.06 -12.26
C GLU A 5 16.67 -5.90 -11.20
N ASN A 6 16.90 -4.67 -10.72
CA ASN A 6 17.81 -4.39 -9.61
C ASN A 6 17.09 -4.47 -8.25
N ASP A 7 17.85 -4.75 -7.19
CA ASP A 7 17.39 -4.71 -5.79
C ASP A 7 16.03 -5.39 -5.53
N TYR A 8 15.80 -6.56 -6.13
CA TYR A 8 14.59 -7.37 -5.97
C TYR A 8 13.29 -6.59 -6.26
N ASN A 9 12.96 -6.38 -7.55
CA ASN A 9 11.79 -5.60 -8.00
C ASN A 9 11.95 -4.09 -7.78
N GLY A 10 13.16 -3.55 -7.94
CA GLY A 10 13.48 -2.13 -7.72
C GLY A 10 13.19 -1.66 -6.30
N GLY A 11 13.18 -2.56 -5.31
CA GLY A 11 12.75 -2.29 -3.94
C GLY A 11 11.23 -2.10 -3.75
N CYS A 12 10.42 -2.29 -4.80
CA CYS A 12 8.97 -2.13 -4.73
C CYS A 12 8.29 -3.30 -3.98
N VAL A 13 7.36 -2.98 -3.08
CA VAL A 13 6.62 -4.00 -2.30
C VAL A 13 5.64 -4.80 -3.16
N HIS A 14 5.03 -4.16 -4.15
CA HIS A 14 4.07 -4.81 -5.07
C HIS A 14 4.64 -4.89 -6.48
N GLU A 15 4.27 -3.97 -7.37
CA GLU A 15 4.63 -4.04 -8.78
C GLU A 15 5.60 -2.92 -9.13
N CYS A 16 6.73 -3.26 -9.76
CA CYS A 16 7.65 -2.29 -10.33
C CYS A 16 7.36 -2.12 -11.82
N ILE A 17 7.25 -0.86 -12.26
CA ILE A 17 7.10 -0.50 -13.67
C ILE A 17 8.36 0.20 -14.12
N ASN A 18 9.13 -0.49 -14.97
CA ASN A 18 10.29 0.09 -15.63
C ASN A 18 9.85 1.12 -16.67
N ILE A 19 10.46 2.31 -16.65
CA ILE A 19 10.20 3.41 -17.57
C ILE A 19 11.53 3.77 -18.23
N PRO A 20 11.60 4.04 -19.54
CA PRO A 20 12.87 4.42 -20.16
C PRO A 20 13.53 5.63 -19.47
N GLY A 21 14.60 5.38 -18.71
CA GLY A 21 15.33 6.39 -17.93
C GLY A 21 14.88 6.57 -16.47
N ASN A 22 13.93 5.79 -15.96
CA ASN A 22 13.51 5.77 -14.55
C ASN A 22 12.68 4.52 -14.20
N TYR A 23 12.17 4.40 -12.98
CA TYR A 23 11.14 3.42 -12.65
C TYR A 23 10.13 4.01 -11.69
N ARG A 24 9.00 3.33 -11.53
CA ARG A 24 8.05 3.64 -10.45
C ARG A 24 7.46 2.36 -9.87
N CYS A 25 7.28 2.35 -8.55
CA CYS A 25 6.49 1.34 -7.90
C CYS A 25 5.00 1.66 -8.00
N THR A 26 4.18 0.63 -8.09
CA THR A 26 2.72 0.72 -8.07
C THR A 26 2.14 -0.30 -7.11
N CYS A 27 0.95 0.01 -6.59
CA CYS A 27 0.27 -0.81 -5.60
C CYS A 27 -1.05 -1.34 -6.17
N TYR A 28 -1.40 -2.57 -5.83
CA TYR A 28 -2.69 -3.17 -6.14
C TYR A 28 -3.88 -2.38 -5.59
N ASP A 29 -5.06 -2.64 -6.13
CA ASP A 29 -6.30 -2.06 -5.68
C ASP A 29 -6.51 -2.22 -4.17
N GLY A 30 -6.99 -1.16 -3.52
CA GLY A 30 -7.09 -1.10 -2.07
C GLY A 30 -5.80 -0.70 -1.34
N PHE A 31 -4.71 -0.39 -2.07
CA PHE A 31 -3.47 0.15 -1.51
C PHE A 31 -3.07 1.47 -2.18
N MET A 32 -2.32 2.31 -1.48
CA MET A 32 -1.69 3.54 -1.98
C MET A 32 -0.20 3.45 -1.80
N LEU A 33 0.53 3.99 -2.78
CA LEU A 33 1.97 4.11 -2.67
C LEU A 33 2.32 5.08 -1.54
N ALA A 34 3.18 4.64 -0.64
CA ALA A 34 3.66 5.42 0.47
C ALA A 34 4.64 6.51 0.00
N HIS A 35 4.97 7.44 0.90
CA HIS A 35 5.80 8.59 0.56
C HIS A 35 7.26 8.22 0.22
N ASP A 36 7.73 7.06 0.68
CA ASP A 36 9.03 6.50 0.30
C ASP A 36 9.07 5.99 -1.15
N GLY A 37 7.93 5.93 -1.85
CA GLY A 37 7.85 5.55 -3.25
C GLY A 37 8.00 4.06 -3.52
N HIS A 38 8.12 3.22 -2.48
CA HIS A 38 8.36 1.77 -2.60
C HIS A 38 7.34 0.93 -1.83
N ASN A 39 6.92 1.40 -0.65
CA ASN A 39 5.95 0.71 0.20
C ASN A 39 4.51 0.97 -0.24
N CYS A 40 3.64 0.00 0.04
CA CYS A 40 2.21 0.10 -0.20
C CYS A 40 1.45 0.13 1.12
N GLN A 41 0.84 1.26 1.42
CA GLN A 41 -0.04 1.41 2.57
C GLN A 41 -1.47 1.05 2.17
N GLY A 42 -2.13 0.21 2.96
CA GLY A 42 -3.54 -0.07 2.74
C GLY A 42 -4.31 1.26 2.69
N LYS A 43 -5.13 1.43 1.65
CA LYS A 43 -6.28 2.33 1.70
C LYS A 43 -7.16 1.74 2.78
N THR A 44 -6.83 2.02 4.03
CA THR A 44 -7.72 1.75 5.13
C THR A 44 -9.03 2.39 4.70
N ARG A 45 -10.04 1.56 4.41
CA ARG A 45 -11.42 1.96 4.70
C ARG A 45 -11.27 2.57 6.09
N PRO A 46 -11.43 3.89 6.22
CA PRO A 46 -10.74 4.63 7.25
C PRO A 46 -10.96 3.90 8.57
N ALA A 47 -9.91 3.73 9.37
CA ALA A 47 -10.07 3.40 10.79
C ALA A 47 -10.83 4.52 11.55
N SER A 48 -11.63 5.32 10.85
CA SER A 48 -12.64 6.29 11.28
C SER A 48 -14.07 5.85 10.95
N VAL A 49 -14.32 4.56 10.69
CA VAL A 49 -15.44 3.95 11.42
C VAL A 49 -14.89 3.53 12.80
N CYS A 50 -14.38 4.47 13.59
CA CYS A 50 -15.22 5.00 14.65
C CYS A 50 -16.47 5.67 14.07
N VAL A 51 -17.48 4.87 13.70
CA VAL A 51 -18.85 5.36 13.84
C VAL A 51 -18.92 5.63 15.32
N SER A 52 -18.84 6.90 15.70
CA SER A 52 -19.26 7.34 17.01
C SER A 52 -20.65 6.75 17.22
N GLY A 53 -20.69 5.62 17.91
CA GLY A 53 -21.81 4.70 17.89
C GLY A 53 -21.44 3.41 18.61
N ASN A 54 -21.17 3.57 19.91
CA ASN A 54 -21.06 2.52 20.93
C ASN A 54 -20.07 1.38 20.67
N ARG A 55 -18.94 1.42 21.39
CA ARG A 55 -18.31 0.20 21.91
C ARG A 55 -19.25 -0.44 22.93
N THR A 56 -20.25 -1.17 22.47
CA THR A 56 -20.85 -2.24 23.26
C THR A 56 -20.40 -3.55 22.64
N ASP A 57 -19.16 -3.93 22.94
CA ASP A 57 -18.82 -5.35 23.03
C ASP A 57 -19.58 -5.90 24.26
N ALA A 58 -20.89 -6.03 24.10
CA ALA A 58 -21.78 -6.73 25.01
C ALA A 58 -22.10 -8.07 24.35
N GLY A 59 -21.06 -8.87 24.14
CA GLY A 59 -21.16 -10.24 23.65
C GLY A 59 -21.15 -11.24 24.80
N THR A 60 -22.10 -11.11 25.73
CA THR A 60 -22.38 -12.18 26.70
C THR A 60 -22.95 -13.39 25.96
N ARG A 61 -22.20 -14.50 25.91
CA ARG A 61 -22.68 -15.85 26.25
C ARG A 61 -21.54 -16.64 26.89
#